data_AF-A0A561R708-F1
#
_entry.id   AF-A0A561R708-F1
#
_cell.length_a   1.000
_cell.length_b   1.000
_cell.length_c   1.000
_cell.angle_alpha   90.00
_cell.angle_beta   90.00
_cell.angle_gamma   90.00
#
_symmetry.space_group_name_H-M   'P 1'
#
loop_
_entity.id
_entity.type
_entity.pdbx_description
1 polymer ?
#
loop_
_entity_poly.entity_id
_entity_poly.type
_entity_poly.pdbx_seq_one_letter_code
_entity_poly.pdbx_strand_id
1 'polypeptide(L)'
;MSEGAPDEARFLDLVAEMQAKDSGLTSVQAALLVAAEQGIARDSKAFARIFGMAHALVLRELTTLIETRDLLHVTRRDERTMRLYYELAGGARAVIHE
;
A
#
# COMPACT_ATOMS: atom_id res chain seq x y z
N MET A 1 11.15 2.53 -28.63
CA MET A 1 10.54 3.19 -27.46
C MET A 1 10.14 2.05 -26.54
N SER A 2 10.84 1.89 -25.43
CA SER A 2 10.64 0.73 -24.54
C SER A 2 9.33 0.92 -23.79
N GLU A 3 8.32 0.16 -24.19
CA GLU A 3 7.03 0.08 -23.51
C GLU A 3 7.24 -0.75 -22.22
N GLY A 4 7.74 -0.10 -21.18
CA GLY A 4 7.56 -0.61 -19.82
C GLY A 4 6.06 -0.72 -19.58
N ALA A 5 5.61 -1.91 -19.19
CA ALA A 5 4.21 -2.34 -19.28
C ALA A 5 3.23 -1.26 -18.74
N PRO A 6 2.15 -0.95 -19.48
CA PRO A 6 1.22 0.13 -19.15
C PRO A 6 0.63 0.04 -17.72
N ASP A 7 0.59 -1.15 -17.11
CA ASP A 7 0.17 -1.36 -15.74
C ASP A 7 1.14 -0.81 -14.68
N GLU A 8 2.45 -0.85 -14.93
CA GLU A 8 3.45 -0.34 -13.97
C GLU A 8 3.48 1.19 -13.98
N ALA A 9 3.51 1.80 -15.17
CA ALA A 9 3.45 3.25 -15.29
C ALA A 9 2.17 3.82 -14.66
N ARG A 10 1.03 3.16 -14.90
CA ARG A 10 -0.25 3.54 -14.28
C ARG A 10 -0.23 3.38 -12.77
N PHE A 11 0.38 2.33 -12.24
CA PHE A 11 0.53 2.17 -10.80
C PHE A 11 1.34 3.31 -10.19
N LEU A 12 2.48 3.67 -10.80
CA LEU A 12 3.32 4.77 -10.32
C LEU A 12 2.62 6.12 -10.39
N ASP A 13 1.80 6.35 -11.42
CA ASP A 13 0.98 7.55 -11.56
C ASP A 13 -0.05 7.67 -10.41
N LEU A 14 -0.75 6.58 -10.09
CA LEU A 14 -1.68 6.52 -8.95
C LEU A 14 -0.98 6.74 -7.60
N VAL A 15 0.24 6.20 -7.43
CA VAL A 15 1.04 6.43 -6.22
C VAL A 15 1.43 7.91 -6.12
N ALA A 16 1.85 8.53 -7.22
CA ALA A 16 2.20 9.95 -7.25
C ALA A 16 0.98 10.84 -6.97
N GLU A 17 -0.19 10.51 -7.54
CA GLU A 17 -1.45 11.21 -7.25
C GLU A 17 -1.78 11.13 -5.76
N MET A 18 -1.66 9.95 -5.17
CA MET A 18 -1.96 9.76 -3.74
C MET A 18 -1.02 10.54 -2.83
N GLN A 19 0.27 10.62 -3.16
CA GLN A 19 1.22 11.47 -2.44
C GLN A 19 0.95 12.96 -2.64
N ALA A 20 0.44 13.36 -3.80
CA ALA A 20 0.04 14.74 -4.04
C ALA A 20 -1.18 15.14 -3.21
N LYS A 21 -2.12 14.21 -2.97
CA LYS A 21 -3.30 14.42 -2.10
C LYS A 21 -2.94 14.47 -0.62
N ASP A 22 -2.01 13.64 -0.16
CA ASP A 22 -1.50 13.64 1.22
C ASP A 22 0.03 13.60 1.24
N SER A 23 0.63 14.79 1.34
CA SER A 23 2.09 14.95 1.42
C SER A 23 2.72 14.32 2.66
N GLY A 24 1.92 13.89 3.64
CA GLY A 24 2.38 13.17 4.81
C GLY A 24 2.53 11.66 4.57
N LEU A 25 2.14 11.14 3.40
CA LEU A 25 2.36 9.74 3.02
C LEU A 25 3.75 9.54 2.42
N THR A 26 4.48 8.54 2.94
CA THR A 26 5.67 8.04 2.25
C THR A 26 5.28 7.34 0.94
N SER A 27 6.23 7.21 0.01
CA SER A 27 5.95 6.51 -1.26
C SER A 27 5.57 5.05 -1.05
N VAL A 28 6.09 4.42 0.02
CA VAL A 28 5.71 3.04 0.38
C VAL A 28 4.29 2.99 0.95
N GLN A 29 3.90 3.95 1.77
CA GLN A 29 2.54 4.03 2.31
C GLN A 29 1.51 4.29 1.23
N ALA A 30 1.78 5.23 0.31
CA ALA A 30 0.93 5.46 -0.85
C ALA A 30 0.83 4.20 -1.74
N ALA A 31 1.96 3.52 -2.00
CA ALA A 31 1.97 2.27 -2.74
C ALA A 31 1.17 1.15 -2.05
N LEU A 32 1.21 1.05 -0.72
CA LEU A 32 0.41 0.08 0.05
C LEU A 32 -1.09 0.29 -0.14
N LEU A 33 -1.54 1.54 -0.13
CA LEU A 33 -2.93 1.94 -0.32
C LEU A 33 -3.40 1.67 -1.76
N VAL A 34 -2.64 2.12 -2.77
CA VAL A 34 -2.94 1.83 -4.19
C VAL A 34 -2.97 0.32 -4.44
N ALA A 35 -2.01 -0.43 -3.90
CA ALA A 35 -1.96 -1.88 -4.09
C ALA A 35 -3.15 -2.61 -3.43
N ALA A 36 -3.65 -2.12 -2.30
CA ALA A 36 -4.87 -2.65 -1.69
C ALA A 36 -6.11 -2.31 -2.50
N GLU A 37 -6.22 -1.07 -2.98
CA GLU A 37 -7.34 -0.61 -3.79
C GLU A 37 -7.47 -1.40 -5.09
N GLN A 38 -6.35 -1.53 -5.80
CA GLN A 38 -6.27 -2.22 -7.08
C GLN A 38 -6.30 -3.76 -6.92
N GLY A 39 -6.33 -4.26 -5.68
CA GLY A 39 -6.31 -5.69 -5.39
C GLY A 39 -5.01 -6.41 -5.75
N ILE A 40 -3.92 -5.66 -5.95
CA ILE A 40 -2.58 -6.16 -6.31
C ILE A 40 -1.96 -6.92 -5.13
N ALA A 41 -2.10 -6.40 -3.91
CA ALA A 41 -1.62 -7.05 -2.70
C ALA A 41 -2.60 -6.84 -1.55
N ARG A 42 -2.87 -7.91 -0.79
CA ARG A 42 -3.76 -7.89 0.40
C ARG A 42 -3.02 -8.20 1.70
N ASP A 43 -1.70 -8.35 1.62
CA ASP A 43 -0.87 -8.66 2.76
C ASP A 43 0.59 -8.22 2.55
N SER A 44 1.25 -7.96 3.67
CA SER A 44 2.62 -7.45 3.74
C SER A 44 3.66 -8.29 2.98
N LYS A 45 3.47 -9.61 2.89
CA LYS A 45 4.44 -10.51 2.24
C LYS A 45 4.24 -10.54 0.72
N ALA A 46 2.99 -10.54 0.26
CA ALA A 46 2.66 -10.43 -1.15
C ALA A 46 3.16 -9.10 -1.71
N PHE A 47 2.90 -8.00 -1.00
CA PHE A 47 3.38 -6.68 -1.37
C PHE A 47 4.91 -6.63 -1.45
N ALA A 48 5.61 -7.06 -0.40
CA ALA A 48 7.08 -7.14 -0.40
C ALA A 48 7.63 -7.94 -1.59
N ARG A 49 7.00 -9.07 -1.92
CA ARG A 49 7.40 -9.92 -3.04
C ARG A 49 7.17 -9.26 -4.40
N ILE A 50 6.00 -8.65 -4.61
CA ILE A 50 5.62 -8.04 -5.90
C ILE A 50 6.54 -6.86 -6.21
N PHE A 51 6.81 -6.01 -5.22
CA PHE A 51 7.59 -4.80 -5.40
C PHE A 51 9.09 -4.98 -5.08
N GLY A 52 9.56 -6.22 -4.88
CA GLY A 52 10.98 -6.52 -4.62
C GLY A 52 11.54 -5.87 -3.35
N MET A 53 10.69 -5.61 -2.34
CA MET A 53 11.04 -4.90 -1.12
C MET A 53 11.35 -5.84 0.05
N ALA A 54 12.17 -5.35 0.98
CA ALA A 54 12.38 -6.04 2.25
C ALA A 54 11.09 -6.06 3.08
N HIS A 55 10.68 -7.25 3.52
CA HIS A 55 9.44 -7.43 4.30
C HIS A 55 9.42 -6.60 5.60
N ALA A 56 10.56 -6.46 6.26
CA ALA A 56 10.67 -5.64 7.48
C ALA A 56 10.37 -4.15 7.22
N LEU A 57 10.79 -3.59 6.08
CA LEU A 57 10.47 -2.22 5.69
C LEU A 57 8.97 -2.06 5.45
N VAL A 58 8.36 -3.01 4.72
CA VAL A 58 6.92 -3.04 4.48
C VAL A 58 6.15 -3.09 5.80
N LEU A 59 6.57 -3.93 6.74
CA LEU A 59 5.92 -4.03 8.06
C LEU A 59 6.03 -2.73 8.85
N ARG A 60 7.18 -2.06 8.84
CA ARG A 60 7.35 -0.77 9.50
C ARG A 60 6.36 0.25 8.96
N GLU A 61 6.34 0.44 7.64
CA GLU A 61 5.48 1.45 7.01
C GLU A 61 4.00 1.11 7.16
N LEU A 62 3.62 -0.16 7.05
CA LEU A 62 2.26 -0.64 7.25
C LEU A 62 1.80 -0.41 8.68
N THR A 63 2.60 -0.79 9.68
CA THR A 63 2.29 -0.55 11.10
C THR A 63 2.15 0.94 11.38
N THR A 64 3.09 1.78 10.92
CA THR A 64 2.99 3.23 11.07
C THR A 64 1.72 3.77 10.40
N LEU A 65 1.36 3.29 9.22
CA LEU A 65 0.16 3.74 8.52
C LEU A 65 -1.11 3.39 9.32
N ILE A 66 -1.21 2.18 9.87
CA ILE A 66 -2.34 1.74 10.70
C ILE A 66 -2.41 2.52 12.02
N GLU A 67 -1.27 2.78 12.67
CA GLU A 67 -1.23 3.46 13.96
C GLU A 67 -1.52 4.96 13.86
N THR A 68 -1.11 5.58 12.75
CA THR A 68 -1.18 7.04 12.58
C THR A 68 -2.35 7.49 11.72
N ARG A 69 -2.89 6.62 10.86
CA ARG A 69 -3.93 6.95 9.89
C ARG A 69 -5.00 5.86 9.86
N ASP A 70 -6.27 6.25 9.89
CA ASP A 70 -7.41 5.33 9.76
C ASP A 70 -7.68 4.96 8.28
N LEU A 71 -6.61 4.67 7.52
CA LEU A 71 -6.68 4.39 6.08
C LEU A 71 -6.61 2.89 5.76
N LEU A 72 -6.04 2.09 6.66
CA LEU A 72 -5.97 0.64 6.55
C LEU A 72 -6.43 -0.02 7.84
N HIS A 73 -7.12 -1.15 7.73
CA HIS A 73 -7.41 -2.00 8.87
C HIS A 73 -6.75 -3.38 8.68
N VAL A 74 -6.21 -3.93 9.77
CA VAL A 74 -5.67 -5.29 9.79
C VAL A 74 -6.81 -6.28 9.98
N THR A 75 -7.04 -7.12 8.98
CA THR A 75 -8.04 -8.20 9.05
C THR A 75 -7.50 -9.42 9.79
N ARG A 76 -6.20 -9.69 9.65
CA ARG A 76 -5.56 -10.88 10.23
C ARG A 76 -4.06 -10.68 10.40
N ARG A 77 -3.52 -11.24 11.47
CA ARG A 77 -2.07 -11.35 11.71
C ARG A 77 -1.66 -12.82 11.81
N ASP A 78 -0.57 -13.16 11.16
CA ASP A 78 0.12 -14.45 11.32
C ASP A 78 1.39 -14.23 12.14
N GLU A 79 1.39 -14.69 13.40
CA GLU A 79 2.48 -14.45 14.35
C GLU A 79 3.75 -15.22 13.99
N ARG A 80 3.63 -16.38 13.32
CA ARG A 80 4.79 -17.20 12.94
C ARG A 80 5.58 -16.57 11.80
N THR A 81 4.90 -15.94 10.85
CA THR A 81 5.52 -15.35 9.66
C THR A 81 5.57 -13.82 9.69
N MET A 82 5.07 -13.21 10.78
CA MET A 82 4.89 -11.76 10.92
C MET A 82 4.12 -11.15 9.74
N ARG A 83 3.19 -11.91 9.15
CA ARG A 83 2.41 -11.48 8.00
C ARG A 83 1.16 -10.76 8.48
N LEU A 84 1.03 -9.50 8.08
CA LEU A 84 -0.19 -8.71 8.24
C LEU A 84 -1.02 -8.76 6.96
N TYR A 85 -2.29 -9.15 7.10
CA TYR A 85 -3.33 -9.02 6.09
C TYR A 85 -4.12 -7.75 6.38
N TYR A 86 -4.40 -6.98 5.34
CA TYR A 86 -4.98 -5.65 5.49
C TYR A 86 -5.95 -5.32 4.36
N GLU A 87 -6.89 -4.43 4.65
CA GLU A 87 -7.86 -3.90 3.70
C GLU A 87 -7.99 -2.38 3.88
N LEU A 88 -8.41 -1.69 2.82
CA LEU A 88 -8.73 -0.26 2.90
C LEU A 88 -9.83 -0.03 3.94
N ALA A 89 -9.60 0.93 4.82
CA ALA A 89 -10.65 1.42 5.70
C ALA A 89 -11.71 2.15 4.87
N GLY A 90 -12.96 2.14 5.33
CA GLY A 90 -14.08 2.78 4.61
C GLY A 90 -13.84 4.26 4.30
N GLY A 91 -13.11 4.98 5.18
CA GLY A 91 -12.72 6.37 4.98
C GLY A 91 -11.58 6.58 3.98
N ALA A 92 -10.74 5.57 3.73
CA ALA A 92 -9.64 5.67 2.79
C ALA A 92 -10.14 5.87 1.35
N ARG A 93 -11.25 5.24 0.99
CA ARG A 93 -11.83 5.36 -0.35
C ARG A 93 -12.36 6.76 -0.65
N ALA A 94 -12.70 7.54 0.37
CA ALA A 94 -13.01 8.96 0.21
C ALA A 94 -11.74 9.76 -0.11
N VAL A 95 -10.64 9.52 0.63
CA VAL A 95 -9.34 10.19 0.40
C VAL A 95 -8.75 9.85 -0.97
N ILE A 96 -9.00 8.64 -1.48
CA ILE A 96 -8.47 8.20 -2.77
C ILE A 96 -9.23 8.81 -3.95
N HIS A 97 -10.55 9.02 -3.84
CA HIS A 97 -11.38 9.53 -4.94
C HIS A 97 -11.78 11.02 -4.85
N GLU A 98 -11.49 11.70 -3.74
CA GLU A 98 -11.67 13.16 -3.60
C GLU A 98 -10.57 13.94 -4.33
#